data_AF-A0A3D2WJA1-F1
#
_entry.id   AF-A0A3D2WJA1-F1
#
_cell.length_a   1.000
_cell.length_b   1.000
_cell.length_c   1.000
_cell.angle_alpha   90.00
_cell.angle_beta   90.00
_cell.angle_gamma   90.00
#
_symmetry.space_group_name_H-M   'P 1'
#
loop_
_entity.id
_entity.type
_entity.pdbx_description
1 polymer ?
#
loop_
_entity_poly.entity_id
_entity_poly.type
_entity_poly.pdbx_seq_one_letter_code
_entity_poly.pdbx_strand_id
1 'polypeptide(L)'
;MLPPMMVGLWYGDGGVVPFLCGFAVTFSVGLIIWAMLFRRKRRELRAKDGFFIVSMFWTVLAFFGAVPLYLFQEPSISFTDSFFEAVSGL
;
A
#
# COMPACT_ATOMS: atom_id res chain seq x y z
N MET A 1 2.14 0.96 -7.43
CA MET A 1 0.81 1.18 -8.03
C MET A 1 0.87 1.75 -9.45
N LEU A 2 1.58 2.86 -9.74
CA LEU A 2 1.57 3.46 -11.09
C LEU A 2 2.25 2.62 -12.21
N PRO A 3 3.44 2.01 -12.02
CA PRO A 3 4.05 1.21 -13.08
C PRO A 3 3.18 0.04 -13.59
N PRO A 4 2.61 -0.83 -12.73
CA PRO A 4 1.76 -1.92 -13.23
C PRO A 4 0.43 -1.43 -13.81
N MET A 5 -0.09 -0.28 -13.37
CA MET A 5 -1.24 0.37 -14.01
C MET A 5 -0.94 0.78 -15.46
N MET A 6 0.26 1.33 -15.72
CA MET A 6 0.69 1.68 -17.08
C MET A 6 0.84 0.44 -17.96
N VAL A 7 1.34 -0.67 -17.40
CA VAL A 7 1.43 -1.96 -18.11
C VAL A 7 0.02 -2.47 -18.44
N GLY A 8 -0.91 -2.45 -17.48
CA GLY A 8 -2.30 -2.88 -17.73
C GLY A 8 -3.03 -2.00 -18.76
N LEU A 9 -2.74 -0.70 -18.81
CA LEU A 9 -3.22 0.19 -19.88
C LEU A 9 -2.69 -0.21 -21.25
N TRP A 10 -1.43 -0.66 -21.33
CA TRP A 10 -0.81 -1.06 -22.59
C TRP A 10 -1.31 -2.41 -23.10
N TYR A 11 -1.55 -3.36 -22.19
CA TYR A 11 -2.05 -4.70 -22.51
C TYR A 11 -3.58 -4.79 -22.60
N GLY A 12 -4.32 -3.84 -22.01
CA GLY A 12 -5.79 -3.86 -22.00
C GLY A 12 -6.36 -4.96 -21.10
N ASP A 13 -5.63 -5.39 -20.08
CA ASP A 13 -5.92 -6.55 -19.22
C ASP A 13 -6.93 -6.27 -18.09
N GLY A 14 -7.51 -5.06 -18.03
CA GLY A 14 -8.43 -4.66 -16.98
C GLY A 14 -7.77 -4.35 -15.62
N GLY A 15 -6.45 -4.48 -15.50
CA GLY A 15 -5.71 -4.22 -14.26
C GLY A 15 -5.64 -2.76 -13.83
N VAL A 16 -6.12 -1.84 -14.68
CA VAL A 16 -6.09 -0.40 -14.44
C VAL A 16 -6.89 0.01 -13.20
N VAL A 17 -8.12 -0.52 -13.06
CA VAL A 17 -9.03 -0.12 -11.97
C VAL A 17 -8.51 -0.54 -10.60
N PRO A 18 -8.07 -1.79 -10.36
CA PRO A 18 -7.49 -2.20 -9.07
C PRO A 18 -6.29 -1.35 -8.65
N PHE A 19 -5.36 -1.07 -9.57
CA PHE A 19 -4.17 -0.27 -9.26
C PHE A 19 -4.49 1.22 -9.04
N LEU A 20 -5.46 1.78 -9.76
CA LEU A 20 -5.90 3.16 -9.57
C LEU A 20 -6.57 3.34 -8.20
N CYS A 21 -7.47 2.42 -7.82
CA CYS A 21 -8.09 2.41 -6.50
C CYS A 21 -7.04 2.26 -5.39
N GLY A 22 -6.11 1.30 -5.54
CA GLY A 22 -5.00 1.12 -4.61
C GLY A 22 -4.16 2.39 -4.45
N PHE A 23 -3.79 3.03 -5.57
CA PHE A 23 -3.06 4.30 -5.54
C PHE A 23 -3.84 5.40 -4.81
N ALA A 24 -5.12 5.60 -5.15
CA ALA A 24 -5.95 6.64 -4.55
C ALA A 24 -6.08 6.45 -3.03
N VAL A 25 -6.29 5.22 -2.57
CA VAL A 25 -6.40 4.88 -1.14
C VAL A 25 -5.07 5.14 -0.43
N THR A 26 -3.96 4.56 -0.91
CA THR A 26 -2.64 4.72 -0.27
C THR A 26 -2.21 6.18 -0.23
N PHE A 27 -2.40 6.91 -1.33
CA PHE A 27 -2.03 8.32 -1.42
C PHE A 27 -2.88 9.17 -0.48
N SER A 28 -4.21 8.97 -0.46
CA SER A 28 -5.12 9.75 0.40
C SER A 28 -4.84 9.51 1.88
N VAL A 29 -4.67 8.24 2.29
CA VAL A 29 -4.36 7.92 3.69
C VAL A 29 -3.01 8.47 4.10
N GLY A 30 -1.98 8.30 3.27
CA GLY A 30 -0.64 8.85 3.51
C GLY A 30 -0.67 10.38 3.63
N LEU A 31 -1.41 11.05 2.75
CA LEU A 31 -1.56 12.50 2.76
C LEU A 31 -2.29 13.00 4.01
N ILE A 32 -3.35 12.32 4.44
CA ILE A 32 -4.10 12.66 5.65
C ILE A 32 -3.20 12.52 6.89
N ILE A 33 -2.51 11.38 7.03
CA ILE A 33 -1.60 11.14 8.16
C ILE A 33 -0.48 12.18 8.17
N TRP A 34 0.11 12.46 7.00
CA TRP A 34 1.16 13.47 6.87
C TRP A 34 0.66 14.86 7.25
N ALA A 35 -0.49 15.30 6.73
CA ALA A 35 -1.07 16.61 7.02
C ALA A 35 -1.39 16.78 8.51
N MET A 36 -1.89 15.73 9.17
CA MET A 36 -2.14 15.74 10.62
C MET A 36 -0.85 15.81 11.44
N LEU A 37 0.20 15.09 11.02
CA LEU A 37 1.49 15.06 11.75
C LEU A 37 2.39 16.27 11.44
N PHE A 38 2.20 16.95 10.32
CA PHE A 38 3.07 18.04 9.84
C PHE A 38 3.23 19.17 10.87
N ARG A 39 2.22 19.38 11.74
CA ARG A 39 2.23 20.43 12.77
C ARG A 39 2.96 20.03 14.06
N ARG A 40 3.49 18.81 14.20
CA ARG A 40 4.19 18.37 15.43
C ARG A 40 5.65 18.83 15.43
N LYS A 41 6.12 19.33 16.59
CA LYS A 41 7.53 19.69 16.80
C LYS A 41 8.42 18.46 16.62
N ARG A 42 9.58 18.65 15.97
CA ARG A 42 10.58 17.58 15.79
C ARG A 42 11.03 17.08 17.15
N ARG A 43 10.82 15.80 17.40
CA ARG A 43 11.33 15.07 18.56
C ARG A 43 12.56 14.28 18.10
N GLU A 44 13.59 14.24 18.92
CA GLU A 44 14.74 13.36 18.66
C GLU A 44 14.28 11.89 18.63
N LEU A 45 14.62 11.20 17.54
CA LEU A 45 14.39 9.78 17.36
C LEU A 45 15.30 9.01 18.31
N ARG A 46 14.72 8.16 19.16
CA ARG A 46 15.48 7.24 20.01
C ARG A 46 15.66 5.90 19.30
N ALA A 47 16.67 5.13 19.66
CA ALA A 47 16.94 3.81 19.04
C ALA A 47 15.72 2.86 19.08
N LYS A 48 14.93 2.89 20.17
CA LYS A 48 13.68 2.11 20.30
C LYS A 48 12.58 2.50 19.30
N ASP A 49 12.57 3.75 18.84
CA ASP A 49 11.60 4.23 17.86
C ASP A 49 11.92 3.62 16.48
N GLY A 50 13.18 3.29 16.22
CA GLY A 50 13.62 2.60 15.01
C GLY A 50 12.97 1.23 14.84
N PHE A 51 12.87 0.43 15.91
CA PHE A 51 12.20 -0.87 15.85
C PHE A 51 10.74 -0.73 15.44
N PHE A 52 10.04 0.24 16.02
CA PHE A 52 8.65 0.52 15.69
C PHE A 52 8.50 0.99 14.24
N ILE A 53 9.39 1.86 13.76
CA ILE A 53 9.37 2.36 12.38
C ILE A 53 9.54 1.21 11.39
N VAL A 54 10.50 0.31 11.61
CA VAL A 54 10.73 -0.83 10.71
C VAL A 54 9.54 -1.78 10.70
N SER A 55 8.99 -2.11 11.88
CA SER A 55 7.81 -2.97 11.97
C SER A 55 6.61 -2.35 11.23
N MET A 56 6.31 -1.07 11.49
CA MET A 56 5.23 -0.36 10.82
C MET A 56 5.46 -0.19 9.32
N PHE A 57 6.70 0.00 8.89
CA PHE A 57 7.03 0.09 7.47
C PHE A 57 6.56 -1.16 6.72
N TRP A 58 6.95 -2.35 7.18
CA TRP A 58 6.54 -3.60 6.56
C TRP A 58 5.04 -3.87 6.70
N THR A 59 4.45 -3.61 7.87
CA THR A 59 3.00 -3.79 8.08
C THR A 59 2.17 -2.91 7.14
N VAL A 60 2.51 -1.63 7.04
CA VAL A 60 1.80 -0.66 6.20
C VAL A 60 1.99 -1.00 4.72
N LEU A 61 3.20 -1.36 4.33
CA LEU A 61 3.53 -1.72 2.95
C LEU A 61 2.75 -2.96 2.50
N ALA A 62 2.70 -4.00 3.33
CA ALA A 62 1.91 -5.20 3.06
C ALA A 62 0.41 -4.91 2.98
N PHE A 63 -0.12 -4.12 3.93
CA PHE A 63 -1.53 -3.78 3.96
C PHE A 63 -1.98 -3.04 2.70
N PHE A 64 -1.23 -2.03 2.25
CA PHE A 64 -1.55 -1.31 1.03
C PHE A 64 -1.19 -2.09 -0.25
N GLY A 65 -0.19 -2.97 -0.20
CA GLY A 65 0.17 -3.89 -1.28
C GLY A 65 -0.94 -4.90 -1.59
N ALA A 66 -1.72 -5.30 -0.58
CA ALA A 66 -2.85 -6.23 -0.73
C ALA A 66 -4.06 -5.62 -1.45
N VAL A 67 -4.22 -4.30 -1.44
CA VAL A 67 -5.40 -3.61 -2.00
C VAL A 67 -5.65 -3.94 -3.47
N PRO A 68 -4.69 -3.76 -4.41
CA PRO A 68 -4.93 -4.13 -5.80
C PRO A 68 -5.21 -5.64 -5.95
N LEU A 69 -4.50 -6.51 -5.21
CA LEU A 69 -4.66 -7.96 -5.28
C LEU A 69 -6.08 -8.41 -4.86
N TYR A 70 -6.63 -7.78 -3.83
CA TYR A 70 -8.00 -8.04 -3.39
C TYR A 70 -9.06 -7.51 -4.36
N LEU A 71 -8.76 -6.41 -5.06
CA LEU A 71 -9.68 -5.78 -6.01
C LEU A 71 -9.66 -6.41 -7.40
N PHE A 72 -8.65 -7.22 -7.73
CA PHE A 72 -8.64 -8.01 -8.95
C PHE A 72 -9.80 -9.01 -8.93
N GLN A 73 -10.59 -9.03 -10.00
CA GLN A 73 -11.72 -9.96 -10.14
C GLN A 73 -11.27 -11.35 -10.58
N GLU A 74 -10.16 -11.44 -11.33
CA GLU A 74 -9.56 -12.71 -11.73
C GLU A 74 -8.05 -12.68 -11.48
N PRO A 75 -7.51 -13.58 -10.64
CA PRO A 75 -8.23 -14.50 -9.75
C PRO A 75 -8.86 -13.76 -8.55
N SER A 76 -10.12 -14.08 -8.23
CA SER A 76 -10.74 -13.61 -6.99
C SER A 76 -10.15 -14.38 -5.81
N ILE A 77 -9.33 -13.71 -4.99
CA ILE A 77 -8.69 -14.30 -3.82
C ILE A 77 -9.28 -13.73 -2.53
N SER A 78 -9.23 -14.50 -1.43
CA SER A 78 -9.72 -14.02 -0.14
C SER A 78 -8.87 -12.85 0.37
N PHE A 79 -9.41 -12.04 1.29
CA PHE A 79 -8.62 -10.97 1.91
C PHE A 79 -7.35 -11.51 2.57
N THR A 80 -7.44 -12.64 3.29
CA THR A 80 -6.30 -13.26 3.96
C THR A 80 -5.23 -13.69 2.96
N ASP A 81 -5.63 -14.27 1.83
CA ASP A 81 -4.69 -14.69 0.78
C ASP A 81 -4.05 -13.47 0.10
N SER A 82 -4.83 -12.42 -0.20
CA SER A 82 -4.31 -11.18 -0.77
C SER A 82 -3.29 -10.50 0.15
N PHE A 83 -3.52 -10.55 1.47
CA PHE A 83 -2.59 -10.04 2.46
C PHE A 83 -1.35 -10.93 2.57
N PHE A 84 -1.52 -12.26 2.54
CA PHE A 84 -0.40 -13.20 2.55
C PHE A 84 0.51 -13.03 1.33
N GLU A 85 -0.06 -12.92 0.13
CA GLU A 85 0.69 -12.68 -1.11
C GLU A 85 1.37 -11.32 -1.12
N ALA A 86 0.73 -10.29 -0.56
CA ALA A 86 1.37 -8.99 -0.41
C ALA A 86 2.54 -9.05 0.57
N VAL A 87 2.42 -9.79 1.68
CA VAL A 87 3.54 -9.98 2.63
C VAL A 87 4.67 -10.80 2.01
N SER A 88 4.36 -11.84 1.23
CA SER A 88 5.36 -12.73 0.62
C SER A 88 6.09 -12.12 -0.58
N GLY A 89 5.39 -11.26 -1.34
CA GLY A 89 5.93 -10.59 -2.53
C GLY A 89 6.71 -9.30 -2.25
N LEU A 90 6.75 -8.85 -0.99
CA LEU A 90 7.53 -7.71 -0.51
C LEU A 90 8.94 -8.12 -0.08
#